data_AF-A0A813ZIY8-F1
#
_entry.id   AF-A0A813ZIY8-F1
#
_cell.length_a   1.000
_cell.length_b   1.000
_cell.length_c   1.000
_cell.angle_alpha   90.00
_cell.angle_beta   90.00
_cell.angle_gamma   90.00
#
_symmetry.space_group_name_H-M   'P 1'
#
loop_
_entity.id
_entity.type
_entity.pdbx_description
1 polymer ?
#
loop_
_entity_poly.entity_id
_entity_poly.type
_entity_poly.pdbx_seq_one_letter_code
_entity_poly.pdbx_strand_id
1 'polypeptide(L)'
;MEWITTLISEIYTYLEYRDDTGIDRLNRLYTVAVLSAFVTLITTQQYVVGDPILCWVPKDVPESNSKFAHDTCWLGHTNYYVSQNATSLEHPSIPRTSPFTIYPWLPVALIGMTASI
;
A
#
# COMPACT_ATOMS: atom_id res chain seq x y z
N MET A 1 -18.75 51.81 16.90
CA MET A 1 -18.24 50.51 17.36
C MET A 1 -19.09 49.32 16.89
N GLU A 2 -20.16 49.53 16.12
CA GLU A 2 -21.04 48.44 15.65
C GLU A 2 -20.51 47.65 14.44
N TRP A 3 -19.57 48.23 13.69
CA TRP A 3 -18.92 47.52 12.57
C TRP A 3 -18.07 46.33 13.04
N ILE A 4 -17.63 46.34 14.30
CA ILE A 4 -16.86 45.25 14.91
C ILE A 4 -17.78 44.07 15.22
N THR A 5 -18.99 44.34 15.73
CA THR A 5 -19.94 43.27 16.11
C THR A 5 -20.49 42.52 14.91
N THR A 6 -20.68 43.18 13.76
CA THR A 6 -21.14 42.54 12.51
C THR A 6 -20.05 41.67 11.87
N LEU A 7 -18.80 42.14 11.85
CA LEU A 7 -17.66 41.34 11.38
C LEU A 7 -17.43 40.10 12.25
N ILE A 8 -17.61 40.23 13.56
CA ILE A 8 -17.45 39.10 14.47
C ILE A 8 -18.54 38.04 14.24
N SER A 9 -19.80 38.43 14.00
CA SER A 9 -20.88 37.48 13.66
C SER A 9 -20.73 36.83 12.28
N GLU A 10 -20.17 37.56 11.29
CA GLU A 10 -19.84 37.00 9.98
C GLU A 10 -18.70 35.97 10.08
N ILE A 11 -17.67 36.22 10.90
CA ILE A 11 -16.57 35.25 11.14
C ILE A 11 -17.07 34.02 11.92
N TYR A 12 -17.95 34.22 12.91
CA TYR A 12 -18.46 33.12 13.73
C TYR A 12 -19.31 32.13 12.92
N THR A 13 -20.18 32.62 12.04
CA THR A 13 -20.93 31.77 11.11
C THR A 13 -20.03 31.15 10.03
N TYR A 14 -18.96 31.83 9.61
CA TYR A 14 -17.95 31.27 8.71
C TYR A 14 -17.10 30.15 9.35
N LEU A 15 -16.95 30.13 10.67
CA LEU A 15 -16.21 29.11 11.43
C LEU A 15 -17.10 27.95 11.90
N GLU A 16 -18.38 28.18 12.15
CA GLU A 16 -19.35 27.10 12.43
C GLU A 16 -19.71 26.32 11.15
N TYR A 17 -19.62 26.99 10.00
CA TYR A 17 -19.57 26.41 8.65
C TYR A 17 -18.23 25.74 8.31
N ARG A 18 -17.22 25.80 9.19
CA ARG A 18 -15.95 25.04 9.08
C ARG A 18 -16.12 23.61 9.62
N ASP A 19 -17.23 23.00 9.20
CA ASP A 19 -17.46 21.59 8.89
C ASP A 19 -16.72 20.53 9.71
N ASP A 20 -17.16 20.34 10.96
CA ASP A 20 -17.15 19.04 11.63
C ASP A 20 -18.62 18.57 11.70
N THR A 21 -19.25 18.36 10.55
CA THR A 21 -20.57 17.72 10.55
C THR A 21 -20.41 16.30 11.12
N GLY A 22 -21.40 15.80 11.86
CA GLY A 22 -21.31 14.43 12.41
C GLY A 22 -21.03 13.36 11.35
N ILE A 23 -21.40 13.65 10.09
CA ILE A 23 -21.14 12.83 8.91
C ILE A 23 -19.65 12.86 8.52
N ASP A 24 -19.01 14.03 8.52
CA ASP A 24 -17.58 14.16 8.23
C ASP A 24 -16.74 13.36 9.24
N ARG A 25 -17.05 13.51 10.53
CA ARG A 25 -16.39 12.76 11.61
C ARG A 25 -16.57 11.26 11.49
N LEU A 26 -17.76 10.82 11.06
CA LEU A 26 -18.07 9.40 10.87
C LEU A 26 -17.34 8.83 9.65
N ASN A 27 -17.24 9.60 8.56
CA ASN A 27 -16.48 9.21 7.38
C ASN A 27 -14.98 9.12 7.65
N ARG A 28 -14.42 10.08 8.42
CA ARG A 28 -13.02 10.06 8.86
C ARG A 28 -12.72 8.82 9.72
N LEU A 29 -13.55 8.55 10.72
CA LEU A 29 -13.42 7.36 11.56
C LEU A 29 -13.54 6.06 10.76
N TYR A 30 -14.52 6.00 9.86
CA TYR A 30 -14.74 4.83 9.01
C TYR A 30 -13.55 4.55 8.10
N THR A 31 -13.07 5.58 7.39
CA THR A 31 -11.94 5.44 6.46
C THR A 31 -10.66 5.03 7.18
N VAL A 32 -10.33 5.67 8.31
CA VAL A 32 -9.16 5.29 9.13
C VAL A 32 -9.30 3.86 9.68
N ALA A 33 -10.48 3.47 10.16
CA ALA A 33 -10.72 2.12 10.68
C ALA A 33 -10.58 1.05 9.58
N VAL A 34 -11.13 1.29 8.39
CA VAL A 34 -11.03 0.35 7.27
C VAL A 34 -9.59 0.23 6.79
N LEU A 35 -8.89 1.34 6.56
CA LEU A 35 -7.51 1.32 6.10
C LEU A 35 -6.56 0.65 7.11
N SER A 36 -6.71 0.95 8.40
CA SER A 36 -5.90 0.32 9.46
C SER A 36 -6.18 -1.19 9.58
N ALA A 37 -7.43 -1.62 9.40
CA ALA A 37 -7.75 -3.05 9.34
C ALA A 37 -7.06 -3.74 8.15
N PHE A 38 -7.07 -3.13 6.96
CA PHE A 38 -6.37 -3.71 5.81
C PHE A 38 -4.84 -3.75 6.00
N VAL A 39 -4.24 -2.69 6.54
CA VAL A 39 -2.79 -2.67 6.83
C VAL A 39 -2.43 -3.81 7.79
N THR A 40 -3.16 -3.97 8.88
CA THR A 40 -2.89 -5.02 9.88
C THR A 40 -3.07 -6.41 9.29
N LEU A 41 -4.12 -6.65 8.50
CA LEU A 41 -4.35 -7.94 7.84
C LEU A 41 -3.23 -8.29 6.85
N ILE A 42 -2.89 -7.36 5.96
CA ILE A 42 -1.86 -7.58 4.92
C ILE A 42 -0.49 -7.81 5.57
N THR A 43 -0.10 -6.96 6.52
CA THR A 43 1.19 -7.10 7.20
C THR A 43 1.30 -8.40 8.00
N THR A 44 0.20 -8.83 8.62
CA THR A 44 0.16 -10.12 9.31
C THR A 44 0.43 -11.26 8.34
N GLN A 45 -0.23 -11.28 7.18
CA GLN A 45 0.02 -12.31 6.18
C GLN A 45 1.44 -12.26 5.60
N GLN A 46 1.96 -11.06 5.31
CA GLN A 46 3.23 -10.90 4.61
C GLN A 46 4.48 -11.06 5.49
N TYR A 47 4.40 -10.71 6.78
CA TYR A 47 5.57 -10.66 7.65
C TYR A 47 5.49 -11.61 8.86
N VAL A 48 4.28 -12.01 9.29
CA VAL A 48 4.11 -12.85 10.49
C VAL A 48 3.92 -14.33 10.14
N VAL A 49 3.18 -14.64 9.07
CA VAL A 49 2.77 -16.03 8.76
C VAL A 49 3.80 -16.80 7.93
N GLY A 50 4.73 -16.13 7.23
CA GLY A 50 5.76 -16.81 6.46
C GLY A 50 6.33 -15.94 5.33
N ASP A 51 6.82 -16.60 4.28
CA ASP A 51 7.39 -15.93 3.11
C ASP A 51 6.28 -15.40 2.16
N PRO A 52 6.33 -14.12 1.74
CA PRO A 52 5.27 -13.49 0.97
C PRO A 52 5.15 -14.04 -0.46
N ILE A 53 6.21 -14.67 -0.98
CA ILE A 53 6.24 -15.30 -2.29
C ILE A 53 7.13 -16.54 -2.25
N LEU A 54 6.68 -17.61 -2.89
CA LEU A 54 7.45 -18.82 -3.11
C LEU A 54 7.99 -18.82 -4.53
N CYS A 55 9.32 -18.83 -4.63
CA CYS A 55 10.03 -18.86 -5.90
C CYS A 55 10.60 -20.26 -6.11
N TRP A 56 10.68 -20.68 -7.37
CA TRP A 56 11.18 -21.99 -7.72
C TRP A 56 12.69 -22.04 -7.47
N VAL A 57 13.10 -22.86 -6.51
CA VAL A 57 14.50 -23.09 -6.15
C VAL A 57 14.79 -24.58 -6.36
N PRO A 58 15.91 -24.96 -6.99
CA PRO A 58 16.26 -26.35 -7.18
C PRO A 58 16.51 -27.06 -5.84
N LYS A 59 16.16 -28.35 -5.78
CA LYS A 59 16.18 -29.17 -4.56
C LYS A 59 17.57 -29.32 -3.92
N ASP A 60 18.63 -29.18 -4.71
CA ASP A 60 20.01 -29.39 -4.26
C ASP A 60 20.57 -28.21 -3.45
N VAL A 61 19.83 -27.10 -3.38
CA VAL A 61 20.21 -25.88 -2.67
C VAL A 61 19.78 -26.00 -1.20
N PRO A 62 20.66 -25.67 -0.23
CA PRO A 62 20.31 -25.71 1.19
C PRO A 62 19.20 -24.71 1.52
N GLU A 63 18.41 -25.02 2.54
CA GLU A 63 17.26 -24.21 2.97
C GLU A 63 17.62 -22.76 3.35
N SER A 64 18.85 -22.54 3.85
CA SER A 64 19.36 -21.19 4.11
C SER A 64 19.39 -20.32 2.84
N ASN A 65 19.70 -20.94 1.70
CA ASN A 65 19.79 -20.25 0.42
C ASN A 65 18.43 -20.17 -0.26
N SER A 66 17.48 -21.06 0.06
CA SER A 66 16.10 -20.94 -0.46
C SER A 66 15.41 -19.71 0.10
N LYS A 67 15.55 -19.44 1.41
CA LYS A 67 14.99 -18.22 2.02
C LYS A 67 15.56 -16.94 1.39
N PHE A 68 16.87 -16.90 1.18
CA PHE A 68 17.51 -15.78 0.48
C PHE A 68 16.99 -15.61 -0.96
N ALA A 69 16.74 -16.71 -1.67
CA ALA A 69 16.15 -16.66 -3.00
C ALA A 69 14.72 -16.10 -2.98
N HIS A 70 13.92 -16.46 -1.97
CA HIS A 70 12.57 -15.91 -1.77
C HIS A 70 12.60 -14.40 -1.51
N ASP A 71 13.47 -13.94 -0.62
CA ASP A 71 13.62 -12.50 -0.31
C ASP A 71 14.08 -11.69 -1.52
N THR A 72 15.07 -12.22 -2.26
CA THR A 72 15.59 -11.57 -3.47
C THR A 72 14.53 -11.50 -4.56
N CYS A 73 13.70 -12.52 -4.66
CA CYS A 73 12.57 -12.56 -5.58
C CYS A 73 11.47 -11.56 -5.17
N TRP A 74 11.19 -11.43 -3.87
CA TRP A 74 10.20 -10.48 -3.36
C TRP A 74 10.59 -9.01 -3.57
N LEU A 75 11.85 -8.65 -3.27
CA LEU A 75 12.34 -7.27 -3.35
C LEU A 75 12.89 -6.92 -4.75
N GLY A 76 13.25 -7.92 -5.55
CA GLY A 76 13.94 -7.75 -6.81
C GLY A 76 13.01 -7.46 -8.00
N HIS A 77 13.48 -6.59 -8.92
CA HIS A 77 12.86 -6.36 -10.23
C HIS A 77 13.10 -7.51 -11.21
N THR A 78 13.66 -8.63 -10.75
CA THR A 78 14.00 -9.78 -11.57
C THR A 78 12.77 -10.60 -11.98
N ASN A 79 11.63 -10.37 -11.34
CA ASN A 79 10.36 -11.00 -11.69
C ASN A 79 9.63 -10.19 -12.76
N TYR A 80 9.66 -10.72 -13.97
CA TYR A 80 8.89 -10.22 -15.11
C TYR A 80 7.87 -11.26 -15.53
N TYR A 81 6.71 -10.80 -15.95
CA TYR A 81 5.70 -11.70 -16.46
C TYR A 81 6.10 -12.22 -17.84
N VAL A 82 6.05 -13.53 -18.03
CA VAL A 82 6.25 -14.19 -19.32
C VAL A 82 4.99 -14.96 -19.68
N SER A 83 4.51 -14.77 -20.91
CA SER A 83 3.40 -15.57 -21.44
C SER A 83 3.80 -17.05 -21.47
N GLN A 84 2.90 -17.95 -21.06
CA GLN A 84 3.15 -19.40 -21.08
C GLN A 84 3.40 -19.95 -22.49
N ASN A 85 3.01 -19.21 -23.53
CA ASN A 85 3.24 -19.57 -24.93
C ASN A 85 4.58 -19.08 -25.48
N ALA A 86 5.39 -18.38 -24.66
CA ALA A 86 6.70 -17.90 -25.09
C ALA A 86 7.68 -19.08 -25.25
N THR A 87 8.21 -19.24 -26.46
CA THR A 87 9.16 -20.32 -26.80
C THR A 87 10.60 -20.01 -26.38
N SER A 88 10.90 -18.77 -25.96
CA SER A 88 12.21 -18.35 -25.48
C SER A 88 12.10 -17.27 -24.41
N LEU A 89 12.85 -17.43 -23.31
CA LEU A 89 13.00 -16.45 -22.23
C LEU A 89 14.04 -15.35 -22.58
N GLU A 90 14.71 -15.49 -23.71
CA GLU A 90 15.95 -14.81 -24.06
C GLU A 90 15.77 -13.95 -25.32
N HIS A 91 14.72 -13.12 -25.32
CA HIS A 91 14.59 -12.08 -26.33
C HIS A 91 14.79 -10.69 -25.71
N PRO A 92 15.91 -10.01 -26.02
CA PRO A 92 16.23 -8.68 -25.46
C PRO A 92 15.28 -7.57 -25.94
N SER A 93 14.39 -7.88 -26.88
CA SER A 93 13.43 -6.95 -27.48
C SER A 93 12.06 -6.90 -26.80
N ILE A 94 11.77 -7.80 -25.84
CA ILE A 94 10.48 -7.81 -25.14
C ILE A 94 10.61 -6.92 -23.90
N PRO A 95 9.87 -5.79 -23.81
CA PRO A 95 9.85 -4.99 -22.61
C PRO A 95 9.35 -5.84 -21.44
N ARG A 96 10.24 -6.10 -20.48
CA ARG A 96 9.93 -6.82 -19.26
C ARG A 96 9.10 -5.91 -18.37
N THR A 97 7.79 -6.11 -18.35
CA THR A 97 6.93 -5.49 -17.35
C THR A 97 7.05 -6.28 -16.05
N SER A 98 7.40 -5.60 -14.96
CA SER A 98 7.49 -6.16 -13.61
C SER A 98 6.27 -5.72 -12.78
N PRO A 99 5.09 -6.32 -13.00
CA PRO A 99 3.86 -5.91 -12.31
C PRO A 99 3.93 -6.11 -10.78
N PHE A 100 4.91 -6.88 -10.30
CA PHE A 100 5.04 -7.26 -8.90
C PHE A 100 5.80 -6.24 -8.04
N THR A 101 6.39 -5.21 -8.64
CA THR A 101 7.22 -4.22 -7.93
C THR A 101 6.44 -3.45 -6.85
N ILE A 102 5.12 -3.30 -7.00
CA ILE A 102 4.28 -2.51 -6.10
C ILE A 102 3.90 -3.23 -4.79
N TYR A 103 3.91 -4.56 -4.77
CA TYR A 103 3.37 -5.33 -3.64
C TYR A 103 4.12 -5.12 -2.31
N PRO A 104 5.45 -5.05 -2.26
CA PRO A 104 6.17 -4.77 -1.00
C PRO A 104 5.84 -3.39 -0.41
N TRP A 105 5.53 -2.42 -1.26
CA TRP A 105 5.27 -1.03 -0.88
C TRP A 105 3.80 -0.77 -0.53
N LEU A 106 2.91 -1.70 -0.82
CA LEU A 106 1.47 -1.54 -0.58
C LEU A 106 1.13 -1.23 0.90
N PRO A 107 1.70 -1.91 1.92
CA PRO A 107 1.44 -1.56 3.31
C PRO A 107 1.92 -0.15 3.66
N VAL A 108 3.07 0.28 3.13
CA VAL A 108 3.63 1.62 3.35
C VAL A 108 2.71 2.69 2.74
N ALA A 109 2.21 2.45 1.54
CA ALA A 109 1.25 3.35 0.88
C ALA A 109 -0.05 3.48 1.68
N LEU A 110 -0.61 2.37 2.18
CA LEU A 110 -1.83 2.37 2.99
C LEU A 110 -1.65 3.10 4.34
N ILE A 111 -0.49 2.96 4.97
CA ILE A 111 -0.13 3.73 6.18
C ILE A 111 -0.06 5.22 5.85
N GLY A 112 0.61 5.58 4.75
CA GLY A 112 0.68 6.96 4.29
C GLY A 112 -0.71 7.58 4.04
N MET A 113 -1.62 6.82 3.41
CA MET A 113 -3.01 7.25 3.20
C MET A 113 -3.74 7.49 4.53
N THR A 114 -3.60 6.55 5.48
CA THR A 114 -4.22 6.67 6.81
C THR A 114 -3.70 7.89 7.58
N ALA A 115 -2.40 8.21 7.45
CA ALA A 115 -1.78 9.35 8.12
C ALA A 115 -2.15 10.71 7.51
N SER A 116 -2.67 10.73 6.28
CA SER A 116 -3.08 11.94 5.55
C SER A 116 -4.55 12.36 5.75
N ILE A 117 -5.30 11.59 6.55
CA ILE A 117 -6.74 11.75 6.87
C ILE A 117 -6.91 12.21 8.34
#